data_AF-A7SAE4-F1
#
_entry.id   AF-A7SAE4-F1
#
_cell.length_a   1.000
_cell.length_b   1.000
_cell.length_c   1.000
_cell.angle_alpha   90.00
_cell.angle_beta   90.00
_cell.angle_gamma   90.00
#
_symmetry.space_group_name_H-M   'P 1'
#
loop_
_entity.id
_entity.type
_entity.pdbx_description
1 polymer ?
#
loop_
_entity_poly.entity_id
_entity_poly.type
_entity_poly.pdbx_seq_one_letter_code
_entity_poly.pdbx_strand_id
1 'polypeptide(L)'
;MEAIDINSPALIGISCTESIHINTPAQIGIPFTETIHINSPELIGISCTESIHINTPAQIGIPFTETIHINSPELIGIPFTETIHINSPALIGIPFTETIHINSPALIGIPFTETIHINSPALIGIPFTETIHINSPALIGIPFTETIHINSPALIGIPFTETIHINSPALIGIPFTETIHINSPALIGIPFTESIHINSPALSGIPFSEIIHINSPALIGIPFSETIHINSPELIGIPCTETIHINSPALSGIPCTESILLLLH
;
A
#
# COMPACT_ATOMS: atom_id res chain seq x y z
N MET A 1 9.11 6.94 40.92
CA MET A 1 8.80 6.21 39.69
C MET A 1 9.31 4.80 39.85
N GLU A 2 8.47 3.93 40.39
CA GLU A 2 8.82 2.55 40.74
C GLU A 2 8.42 1.68 39.54
N ALA A 3 9.40 1.24 38.75
CA ALA A 3 9.17 0.25 37.71
C ALA A 3 8.88 -1.09 38.39
N ILE A 4 7.76 -1.71 38.01
CA ILE A 4 7.38 -3.03 38.54
C ILE A 4 7.83 -4.10 37.56
N ASP A 5 8.77 -4.93 38.00
CA ASP A 5 9.28 -6.09 37.25
C ASP A 5 8.58 -7.37 37.71
N ILE A 6 7.90 -8.07 36.81
CA ILE A 6 7.18 -9.32 37.10
C ILE A 6 7.67 -10.43 36.17
N ASN A 7 8.15 -11.53 36.76
CA ASN A 7 8.70 -12.67 36.02
C ASN A 7 7.82 -13.91 36.18
N SER A 8 7.35 -14.46 35.05
CA SER A 8 6.56 -15.71 34.93
C SER A 8 5.28 -15.81 35.76
N PRO A 9 4.38 -14.81 35.72
CA PRO A 9 3.09 -14.89 36.40
C PRO A 9 2.06 -15.70 35.60
N ALA A 10 1.26 -16.50 36.29
CA ALA A 10 0.15 -17.22 35.68
C ALA A 10 -1.03 -16.28 35.30
N LEU A 11 -1.30 -15.27 36.14
CA LEU A 11 -2.32 -14.24 35.91
C LEU A 11 -1.88 -12.94 36.58
N ILE A 12 -1.97 -11.83 35.86
CA ILE A 12 -1.73 -10.49 36.41
C ILE A 12 -2.99 -9.65 36.30
N GLY A 13 -3.42 -9.11 37.44
CA GLY A 13 -4.34 -7.97 37.53
C GLY A 13 -3.68 -6.86 38.35
N ILE A 14 -3.17 -5.83 37.69
CA ILE A 14 -2.55 -4.66 38.34
C ILE A 14 -3.45 -3.45 38.15
N SER A 15 -3.71 -2.74 39.23
CA SER A 15 -4.46 -1.48 39.21
C SER A 15 -3.47 -0.32 39.09
N CYS A 16 -3.31 0.23 37.87
CA CYS A 16 -2.67 1.53 37.56
C CYS A 16 -1.23 1.74 38.03
N THR A 17 -0.31 1.91 37.08
CA THR A 17 1.12 2.18 37.33
C THR A 17 1.69 3.04 36.19
N GLU A 18 2.72 3.83 36.47
CA GLU A 18 3.47 4.61 35.46
C GLU A 18 4.20 3.70 34.45
N SER A 19 4.87 2.64 34.93
CA SER A 19 5.59 1.68 34.06
C SER A 19 5.63 0.25 34.62
N ILE A 20 5.43 -0.74 33.75
CA ILE A 20 5.52 -2.17 34.10
C ILE A 20 6.35 -2.92 33.06
N HIS A 21 7.22 -3.83 33.52
CA HIS A 21 7.85 -4.85 32.69
C HIS A 21 7.40 -6.24 33.12
N ILE A 22 6.86 -7.01 32.18
CA ILE A 22 6.35 -8.36 32.42
C ILE A 22 7.05 -9.34 31.48
N ASN A 23 7.68 -10.36 32.04
CA ASN A 23 8.27 -11.46 31.27
C ASN A 23 7.45 -12.75 31.41
N THR A 24 7.16 -13.37 30.27
CA THR A 24 6.51 -14.69 30.13
C THR A 24 5.19 -14.88 30.91
N PRO A 25 4.22 -13.97 30.80
CA PRO A 25 2.90 -14.14 31.42
C PRO A 25 2.00 -15.07 30.61
N ALA A 26 1.21 -15.93 31.27
CA ALA A 26 0.19 -16.70 30.57
C ALA A 26 -1.02 -15.81 30.20
N GLN A 27 -1.53 -15.01 31.15
CA GLN A 27 -2.65 -14.08 30.90
C GLN A 27 -2.42 -12.74 31.60
N ILE A 28 -2.75 -11.65 30.89
CA ILE A 28 -2.65 -10.28 31.43
C ILE A 28 -4.00 -9.57 31.27
N GLY A 29 -4.49 -9.03 32.38
CA GLY A 29 -5.63 -8.11 32.43
C GLY A 29 -5.24 -6.82 33.12
N ILE A 30 -5.05 -5.72 32.37
CA ILE A 30 -4.69 -4.42 32.95
C ILE A 30 -5.71 -3.36 32.53
N PRO A 31 -6.38 -2.68 33.47
CA PRO A 31 -7.40 -1.68 33.15
C PRO A 31 -6.82 -0.35 32.65
N PHE A 32 -5.66 0.09 33.16
CA PHE A 32 -5.03 1.36 32.77
C PHE A 32 -3.54 1.42 33.13
N THR A 33 -2.70 1.93 32.23
CA THR A 33 -1.27 2.25 32.45
C THR A 33 -0.76 3.29 31.46
N GLU A 34 0.23 4.10 31.83
CA GLU A 34 0.94 4.94 30.87
C GLU A 34 1.79 4.08 29.93
N THR A 35 2.75 3.30 30.47
CA THR A 35 3.67 2.49 29.66
C THR A 35 3.76 1.02 30.10
N ILE A 36 3.73 0.07 29.16
CA ILE A 36 3.95 -1.36 29.44
C ILE A 36 4.92 -1.99 28.43
N HIS A 37 5.85 -2.81 28.92
CA HIS A 37 6.63 -3.76 28.13
C HIS A 37 6.27 -5.21 28.53
N ILE A 38 5.89 -6.03 27.54
CA ILE A 38 5.52 -7.43 27.74
C ILE A 38 6.34 -8.33 26.82
N ASN A 39 7.04 -9.31 27.38
CA ASN A 39 7.77 -10.32 26.61
C ASN A 39 7.07 -11.68 26.66
N SER A 40 6.81 -12.26 25.48
CA SER A 40 6.25 -13.60 25.26
C SER A 40 4.96 -13.93 26.03
N PRO A 41 3.90 -13.12 25.89
CA PRO A 41 2.60 -13.42 26.47
C PRO A 41 1.79 -14.40 25.61
N GLU A 42 1.03 -15.31 26.22
CA GLU A 42 0.05 -16.12 25.46
C GLU A 42 -1.19 -15.28 25.10
N LEU A 43 -1.79 -14.60 26.09
CA LEU A 43 -3.02 -13.79 25.91
C LEU A 43 -2.92 -12.44 26.60
N ILE A 44 -3.25 -11.37 25.88
CA ILE A 44 -3.28 -9.99 26.42
C ILE A 44 -4.66 -9.37 26.24
N GLY A 45 -5.23 -8.89 27.36
CA GLY A 45 -6.37 -7.98 27.39
C GLY A 45 -6.04 -6.72 28.19
N ILE A 46 -5.81 -5.59 27.52
CA ILE A 46 -5.48 -4.31 28.19
C ILE A 46 -6.52 -3.28 27.78
N SER A 47 -7.23 -2.70 28.74
CA SER A 47 -8.40 -1.86 28.43
C SER A 47 -8.05 -0.47 27.90
N CYS A 48 -6.96 0.13 28.37
CA CYS A 48 -6.49 1.44 27.91
C CYS A 48 -5.01 1.65 28.29
N THR A 49 -4.21 2.22 27.39
CA THR A 49 -2.83 2.64 27.67
C THR A 49 -2.38 3.74 26.70
N GLU A 50 -1.40 4.57 27.09
CA GLU A 50 -0.76 5.51 26.17
C GLU A 50 0.23 4.77 25.24
N SER A 51 1.13 3.95 25.81
CA SER A 51 2.15 3.25 25.04
C SER A 51 2.38 1.80 25.47
N ILE A 52 2.37 0.89 24.48
CA ILE A 52 2.63 -0.53 24.70
C ILE A 52 3.73 -1.05 23.78
N HIS A 53 4.62 -1.89 24.34
CA HIS A 53 5.54 -2.73 23.57
C HIS A 53 5.33 -4.19 23.95
N ILE A 54 4.95 -5.02 22.96
CA ILE A 54 4.77 -6.45 23.14
C ILE A 54 5.68 -7.23 22.18
N ASN A 55 6.45 -8.17 22.71
CA ASN A 55 7.29 -9.07 21.93
C ASN A 55 6.72 -10.49 21.97
N THR A 56 6.63 -11.14 20.80
CA THR A 56 6.18 -12.52 20.58
C THR A 56 4.85 -12.93 21.26
N PRO A 57 3.76 -12.17 21.07
CA PRO A 57 2.45 -12.54 21.59
C PRO A 57 1.76 -13.61 20.71
N ALA A 58 1.02 -14.54 21.32
CA ALA A 58 0.14 -15.41 20.54
C ALA A 58 -1.14 -14.66 20.12
N GLN A 59 -1.85 -14.03 21.07
CA GLN A 59 -3.08 -13.27 20.79
C GLN A 59 -3.15 -11.95 21.55
N ILE A 60 -3.54 -10.88 20.85
CA ILE A 60 -3.72 -9.54 21.41
C ILE A 60 -5.14 -9.04 21.17
N GLY A 61 -5.81 -8.61 22.25
CA GLY A 61 -7.03 -7.82 22.23
C GLY A 61 -6.88 -6.56 23.09
N ILE A 62 -6.72 -5.40 22.46
CA ILE A 62 -6.58 -4.10 23.15
C ILE A 62 -7.63 -3.13 22.60
N PRO A 63 -8.72 -2.83 23.32
CA PRO A 63 -9.79 -1.99 22.80
C PRO A 63 -9.40 -0.54 22.44
N PHE A 64 -8.45 0.07 23.16
CA PHE A 64 -8.02 1.45 22.90
C PHE A 64 -6.56 1.66 23.33
N THR A 65 -5.76 2.32 22.48
CA THR A 65 -4.40 2.78 22.80
C THR A 65 -3.98 3.92 21.86
N GLU A 66 -3.14 4.84 22.32
CA GLU A 66 -2.54 5.85 21.44
C GLU A 66 -1.45 5.23 20.56
N THR A 67 -0.41 4.62 21.16
CA THR A 67 0.71 4.00 20.43
C THR A 67 0.99 2.55 20.82
N ILE A 68 1.05 1.65 19.83
CA ILE A 68 1.38 0.22 20.04
C ILE A 68 2.56 -0.21 19.16
N HIS A 69 3.54 -0.89 19.75
CA HIS A 69 4.58 -1.66 19.06
C HIS A 69 4.44 -3.15 19.35
N ILE A 70 4.32 -3.97 18.30
CA ILE A 70 4.20 -5.43 18.41
C ILE A 70 5.22 -6.13 17.50
N ASN A 71 6.00 -7.04 18.07
CA ASN A 71 6.93 -7.86 17.31
C ASN A 71 6.50 -9.32 17.28
N SER A 72 6.46 -9.91 16.08
CA SER A 72 6.14 -11.31 15.78
C SER A 72 4.84 -11.85 16.42
N PRO A 73 3.69 -11.19 16.23
CA PRO A 73 2.40 -11.68 16.70
C PRO A 73 1.81 -12.76 15.78
N GLU A 74 1.12 -13.75 16.34
CA GLU A 74 0.32 -14.67 15.50
C GLU A 74 -0.99 -14.01 15.04
N LEU A 75 -1.78 -13.45 15.98
CA LEU A 75 -3.05 -12.80 15.68
C LEU A 75 -3.23 -11.48 16.44
N ILE A 76 -3.62 -10.44 15.72
CA ILE A 76 -3.94 -9.12 16.29
C ILE A 76 -5.38 -8.74 15.99
N GLY A 77 -6.12 -8.38 17.05
CA GLY A 77 -7.42 -7.72 16.98
C GLY A 77 -7.44 -6.45 17.84
N ILE A 78 -7.30 -5.29 17.23
CA ILE A 78 -7.28 -3.99 17.93
C ILE A 78 -8.33 -3.09 17.28
N PRO A 79 -9.47 -2.81 17.94
CA PRO A 79 -10.57 -2.09 17.32
C PRO A 79 -10.28 -0.60 17.02
N PHE A 80 -9.49 0.08 17.87
CA PHE A 80 -9.15 1.50 17.70
C PHE A 80 -7.74 1.81 18.22
N THR A 81 -6.94 2.51 17.43
CA THR A 81 -5.60 3.01 17.81
C THR A 81 -5.26 4.25 16.99
N GLU A 82 -4.46 5.18 17.51
CA GLU A 82 -3.95 6.29 16.70
C GLU A 82 -2.79 5.81 15.83
N THR A 83 -1.73 5.26 16.45
CA THR A 83 -0.52 4.78 15.75
C THR A 83 -0.15 3.35 16.15
N ILE A 84 0.07 2.48 15.15
CA ILE A 84 0.53 1.10 15.39
C ILE A 84 1.72 0.71 14.52
N HIS A 85 2.68 0.01 15.12
CA HIS A 85 3.83 -0.59 14.46
C HIS A 85 3.85 -2.10 14.70
N ILE A 86 3.80 -2.89 13.64
CA ILE A 86 3.76 -4.35 13.72
C ILE A 86 4.86 -4.95 12.85
N ASN A 87 5.70 -5.80 13.43
CA ASN A 87 6.72 -6.53 12.70
C ASN A 87 6.40 -8.03 12.63
N SER A 88 6.45 -8.60 11.43
CA SER A 88 6.24 -10.01 11.12
C SER A 88 4.94 -10.64 11.67
N PRO A 89 3.76 -10.03 11.48
CA PRO A 89 2.50 -10.65 11.89
C PRO A 89 2.05 -11.75 10.92
N ALA A 90 1.44 -12.81 11.44
CA ALA A 90 0.79 -13.79 10.58
C ALA A 90 -0.57 -13.28 10.06
N LEU A 91 -1.43 -12.76 10.95
CA LEU A 91 -2.74 -12.19 10.59
C LEU A 91 -3.04 -10.92 11.35
N ILE A 92 -3.54 -9.90 10.64
CA ILE A 92 -3.96 -8.61 11.22
C ILE A 92 -5.41 -8.31 10.86
N GLY A 93 -6.22 -8.02 11.88
CA GLY A 93 -7.54 -7.42 11.75
C GLY A 93 -7.67 -6.17 12.62
N ILE A 94 -7.59 -4.99 12.01
CA ILE A 94 -7.67 -3.70 12.70
C ILE A 94 -8.76 -2.87 12.01
N PRO A 95 -9.93 -2.67 12.63
CA PRO A 95 -11.07 -1.99 12.03
C PRO A 95 -10.84 -0.51 11.70
N PHE A 96 -10.23 0.23 12.64
CA PHE A 96 -10.01 1.68 12.54
C PHE A 96 -8.66 2.06 13.13
N THR A 97 -7.87 2.83 12.40
CA THR A 97 -6.61 3.45 12.87
C THR A 97 -6.32 4.71 12.07
N GLU A 98 -5.61 5.67 12.64
CA GLU A 98 -5.12 6.83 11.86
C GLU A 98 -3.88 6.42 11.06
N THR A 99 -2.84 5.92 11.72
CA THR A 99 -1.56 5.52 11.09
C THR A 99 -1.13 4.09 11.43
N ILE A 100 -0.83 3.30 10.39
CA ILE A 100 -0.36 1.91 10.53
C ILE A 100 0.98 1.70 9.81
N HIS A 101 1.95 1.10 10.49
CA HIS A 101 3.19 0.59 9.91
C HIS A 101 3.30 -0.91 10.11
N ILE A 102 3.38 -1.69 9.02
CA ILE A 102 3.48 -3.15 9.08
C ILE A 102 4.68 -3.63 8.24
N ASN A 103 5.53 -4.46 8.83
CA ASN A 103 6.63 -5.09 8.13
C ASN A 103 6.44 -6.61 8.02
N SER A 104 6.64 -7.16 6.83
CA SER A 104 6.58 -8.59 6.50
C SER A 104 5.31 -9.34 6.96
N PRO A 105 4.09 -8.83 6.69
CA PRO A 105 2.85 -9.54 7.04
C PRO A 105 2.53 -10.65 6.04
N ALA A 106 1.99 -11.77 6.52
CA ALA A 106 1.46 -12.79 5.62
C ALA A 106 0.09 -12.38 5.02
N LEU A 107 -0.86 -11.93 5.85
CA LEU A 107 -2.17 -11.45 5.40
C LEU A 107 -2.62 -10.22 6.20
N ILE A 108 -3.14 -9.22 5.49
CA ILE A 108 -3.69 -7.99 6.08
C ILE A 108 -5.14 -7.80 5.64
N GLY A 109 -6.02 -7.58 6.62
CA GLY A 109 -7.38 -7.07 6.43
C GLY A 109 -7.66 -5.87 7.34
N ILE A 110 -7.68 -4.67 6.78
CA ILE A 110 -7.87 -3.42 7.51
C ILE A 110 -8.97 -2.63 6.79
N PRO A 111 -10.20 -2.54 7.34
CA PRO A 111 -11.30 -1.96 6.60
C PRO A 111 -11.24 -0.43 6.43
N PHE A 112 -10.74 0.32 7.42
CA PHE A 112 -10.63 1.78 7.36
C PHE A 112 -9.35 2.28 8.04
N THR A 113 -8.58 3.11 7.34
CA THR A 113 -7.40 3.80 7.89
C THR A 113 -7.15 5.09 7.12
N GLU A 114 -6.55 6.11 7.74
CA GLU A 114 -6.11 7.31 7.01
C GLU A 114 -4.80 7.02 6.26
N THR A 115 -3.75 6.60 6.96
CA THR A 115 -2.43 6.32 6.38
C THR A 115 -1.90 4.92 6.71
N ILE A 116 -1.49 4.18 5.68
CA ILE A 116 -0.91 2.84 5.82
C ILE A 116 0.47 2.76 5.13
N HIS A 117 1.45 2.21 5.85
CA HIS A 117 2.76 1.81 5.31
C HIS A 117 2.97 0.31 5.49
N ILE A 118 3.13 -0.42 4.40
CA ILE A 118 3.36 -1.88 4.44
C ILE A 118 4.62 -2.24 3.65
N ASN A 119 5.52 -3.01 4.27
CA ASN A 119 6.70 -3.54 3.62
C ASN A 119 6.65 -5.07 3.48
N SER A 120 6.95 -5.57 2.29
CA SER A 120 7.02 -7.00 1.94
C SER A 120 5.80 -7.85 2.32
N PRO A 121 4.56 -7.44 1.99
CA PRO A 121 3.37 -8.24 2.24
C PRO A 121 3.20 -9.36 1.22
N ALA A 122 2.72 -10.52 1.66
CA ALA A 122 2.33 -11.58 0.73
C ALA A 122 0.97 -11.29 0.07
N LEU A 123 -0.06 -10.91 0.85
CA LEU A 123 -1.38 -10.53 0.33
C LEU A 123 -1.98 -9.36 1.11
N ILE A 124 -2.55 -8.40 0.38
CA ILE A 124 -3.24 -7.23 0.95
C ILE A 124 -4.68 -7.16 0.45
N GLY A 125 -5.63 -7.02 1.39
CA GLY A 125 -7.01 -6.62 1.13
C GLY A 125 -7.42 -5.47 2.05
N ILE A 126 -7.48 -4.25 1.51
CA ILE A 126 -7.81 -3.03 2.26
C ILE A 126 -8.94 -2.31 1.50
N PRO A 127 -10.19 -2.34 1.99
CA PRO A 127 -11.32 -1.80 1.23
C PRO A 127 -11.37 -0.27 1.12
N PHE A 128 -10.98 0.48 2.16
CA PHE A 128 -10.97 1.95 2.14
C PHE A 128 -9.77 2.52 2.90
N THR A 129 -9.03 3.42 2.25
CA THR A 129 -7.94 4.20 2.88
C THR A 129 -7.76 5.53 2.15
N GLU A 130 -7.27 6.57 2.82
CA GLU A 130 -6.91 7.82 2.14
C GLU A 130 -5.55 7.67 1.44
N THR A 131 -4.50 7.30 2.19
CA THR A 131 -3.13 7.16 1.67
C THR A 131 -2.51 5.80 1.99
N ILE A 132 -1.99 5.13 0.95
CA ILE A 132 -1.30 3.83 1.09
C ILE A 132 0.10 3.89 0.48
N HIS A 133 1.09 3.42 1.23
CA HIS A 133 2.45 3.15 0.76
C HIS A 133 2.79 1.66 0.92
N ILE A 134 3.06 0.96 -0.19
CA ILE A 134 3.41 -0.47 -0.17
C ILE A 134 4.73 -0.71 -0.89
N ASN A 135 5.64 -1.43 -0.25
CA ASN A 135 6.91 -1.84 -0.84
C ASN A 135 6.98 -3.37 -1.00
N SER A 136 7.38 -3.82 -2.18
CA SER A 136 7.60 -5.24 -2.55
C SER A 136 6.43 -6.19 -2.25
N PRO A 137 5.18 -5.87 -2.66
CA PRO A 137 4.04 -6.76 -2.49
C PRO A 137 4.01 -7.88 -3.53
N ALA A 138 3.59 -9.08 -3.14
CA ALA A 138 3.33 -10.14 -4.10
C ALA A 138 1.97 -9.95 -4.83
N LEU A 139 0.89 -9.69 -4.08
CA LEU A 139 -0.44 -9.42 -4.65
C LEU A 139 -1.17 -8.31 -3.89
N ILE A 140 -1.76 -7.36 -4.63
CA ILE A 140 -2.58 -6.28 -4.09
C ILE A 140 -3.99 -6.33 -4.66
N GLY A 141 -4.99 -6.29 -3.77
CA GLY A 141 -6.38 -5.96 -4.10
C GLY A 141 -6.91 -4.85 -3.18
N ILE A 142 -7.08 -3.64 -3.71
CA ILE A 142 -7.54 -2.46 -2.95
C ILE A 142 -8.69 -1.82 -3.74
N PRO A 143 -9.96 -1.94 -3.31
CA PRO A 143 -11.08 -1.47 -4.11
C PRO A 143 -11.26 0.04 -4.18
N PHE A 144 -10.91 0.80 -3.13
CA PHE A 144 -11.05 2.26 -3.13
C PHE A 144 -9.93 2.93 -2.31
N THR A 145 -9.25 3.91 -2.88
CA THR A 145 -8.26 4.75 -2.19
C THR A 145 -8.16 6.11 -2.88
N GLU A 146 -7.78 7.17 -2.15
CA GLU A 146 -7.48 8.45 -2.77
C GLU A 146 -6.08 8.43 -3.39
N THR A 147 -5.05 8.12 -2.60
CA THR A 147 -3.66 8.10 -3.04
C THR A 147 -2.94 6.78 -2.73
N ILE A 148 -2.32 6.18 -3.75
CA ILE A 148 -1.53 4.95 -3.62
C ILE A 148 -0.11 5.13 -4.16
N HIS A 149 0.89 4.70 -3.38
CA HIS A 149 2.27 4.53 -3.79
C HIS A 149 2.71 3.07 -3.64
N ILE A 150 3.10 2.43 -4.74
CA ILE A 150 3.55 1.03 -4.73
C ILE A 150 4.93 0.92 -5.38
N ASN A 151 5.88 0.27 -4.69
CA ASN A 151 7.20 -0.04 -5.22
C ASN A 151 7.39 -1.55 -5.42
N SER A 152 7.88 -1.94 -6.59
CA SER A 152 8.22 -3.32 -6.97
C SER A 152 7.11 -4.37 -6.76
N PRO A 153 5.86 -4.14 -7.22
CA PRO A 153 4.79 -5.12 -7.12
C PRO A 153 4.90 -6.21 -8.19
N ALA A 154 4.59 -7.45 -7.83
CA ALA A 154 4.46 -8.52 -8.82
C ALA A 154 3.14 -8.43 -9.59
N LEU A 155 1.99 -8.26 -8.90
CA LEU A 155 0.68 -8.09 -9.53
C LEU A 155 -0.18 -7.06 -8.78
N ILE A 156 -0.81 -6.17 -9.54
CA ILE A 156 -1.72 -5.14 -9.02
C ILE A 156 -3.10 -5.27 -9.68
N GLY A 157 -4.15 -5.34 -8.85
CA GLY A 157 -5.54 -5.13 -9.25
C GLY A 157 -6.23 -4.09 -8.35
N ILE A 158 -6.46 -2.89 -8.86
CA ILE A 158 -7.05 -1.77 -8.11
C ILE A 158 -8.19 -1.20 -8.96
N PRO A 159 -9.47 -1.43 -8.61
CA PRO A 159 -10.59 -1.03 -9.46
C PRO A 159 -10.88 0.47 -9.51
N PHE A 160 -10.63 1.23 -8.44
CA PHE A 160 -10.87 2.68 -8.41
C PHE A 160 -9.87 3.40 -7.50
N THR A 161 -9.20 4.44 -8.02
CA THR A 161 -8.32 5.33 -7.22
C THR A 161 -8.21 6.69 -7.91
N GLU A 162 -8.09 7.77 -7.13
CA GLU A 162 -7.86 9.11 -7.71
C GLU A 162 -6.43 9.23 -8.24
N THR A 163 -5.42 8.99 -7.39
CA THR A 163 -4.00 9.11 -7.74
C THR A 163 -3.19 7.85 -7.44
N ILE A 164 -2.47 7.34 -8.44
CA ILE A 164 -1.60 6.17 -8.30
C ILE A 164 -0.16 6.48 -8.75
N HIS A 165 0.81 6.10 -7.93
CA HIS A 165 2.23 6.05 -8.26
C HIS A 165 2.77 4.64 -8.13
N ILE A 166 3.26 4.05 -9.23
CA ILE A 166 3.82 2.68 -9.23
C ILE A 166 5.23 2.69 -9.81
N ASN A 167 6.17 2.08 -9.10
CA ASN A 167 7.55 1.90 -9.57
C ASN A 167 7.87 0.41 -9.77
N SER A 168 8.46 0.08 -10.92
CA SER A 168 8.92 -1.27 -11.31
C SER A 168 7.89 -2.40 -11.16
N PRO A 169 6.66 -2.26 -11.69
CA PRO A 169 5.65 -3.33 -11.64
C PRO A 169 5.90 -4.39 -12.72
N ALA A 170 5.65 -5.65 -12.40
CA ALA A 170 5.65 -6.71 -13.41
C ALA A 170 4.36 -6.71 -14.25
N LEU A 171 3.18 -6.63 -13.62
CA LEU A 171 1.89 -6.57 -14.31
C LEU A 171 0.91 -5.62 -13.60
N ILE A 172 0.27 -4.75 -14.37
CA ILE A 172 -0.77 -3.81 -13.90
C ILE A 172 -2.09 -4.05 -14.64
N GLY A 173 -3.17 -4.20 -13.87
CA GLY A 173 -4.55 -4.07 -14.33
C GLY A 173 -5.36 -3.12 -13.45
N ILE A 174 -5.65 -1.92 -13.94
CA ILE A 174 -6.37 -0.86 -13.20
C ILE A 174 -7.49 -0.35 -14.11
N PRO A 175 -8.78 -0.71 -13.86
CA PRO A 175 -9.86 -0.38 -14.77
C PRO A 175 -10.24 1.11 -14.81
N PHE A 176 -10.12 1.85 -13.71
CA PHE A 176 -10.45 3.28 -13.65
C PHE A 176 -9.55 4.03 -12.67
N THR A 177 -8.93 5.12 -13.13
CA THR A 177 -8.13 6.05 -12.32
C THR A 177 -8.17 7.45 -12.91
N GLU A 178 -8.16 8.50 -12.09
CA GLU A 178 -8.04 9.89 -12.59
C GLU A 178 -6.61 10.14 -13.05
N THR A 179 -5.62 9.99 -12.16
CA THR A 179 -4.21 10.24 -12.45
C THR A 179 -3.34 9.03 -12.12
N ILE A 180 -2.49 8.62 -13.06
CA ILE A 180 -1.54 7.53 -12.83
C ILE A 180 -0.12 7.82 -13.33
N HIS A 181 0.85 7.51 -12.48
CA HIS A 181 2.28 7.62 -12.74
C HIS A 181 2.94 6.24 -12.60
N ILE A 182 3.53 5.74 -13.68
CA ILE A 182 4.17 4.41 -13.70
C ILE A 182 5.61 4.53 -14.19
N ASN A 183 6.55 3.98 -13.43
CA ASN A 183 7.96 3.91 -13.84
C ASN A 183 8.40 2.47 -14.06
N SER A 184 9.05 2.21 -15.20
CA SER A 184 9.63 0.92 -15.61
C SER A 184 8.68 -0.30 -15.52
N PRO A 185 7.46 -0.24 -16.08
CA PRO A 185 6.55 -1.38 -16.11
C PRO A 185 6.92 -2.40 -17.19
N ALA A 186 6.77 -3.69 -16.89
CA ALA A 186 6.92 -4.74 -17.91
C ALA A 186 5.67 -4.85 -18.81
N LEU A 187 4.46 -4.87 -18.23
CA LEU A 187 3.20 -4.90 -18.99
C LEU A 187 2.11 -4.05 -18.30
N ILE A 188 1.45 -3.20 -19.10
CA ILE A 188 0.34 -2.36 -18.64
C ILE A 188 -0.93 -2.63 -19.46
N GLY A 189 -2.05 -2.85 -18.75
CA GLY A 189 -3.40 -2.76 -19.31
C GLY A 189 -4.29 -1.87 -18.45
N ILE A 190 -4.57 -0.66 -18.93
CA ILE A 190 -5.40 0.34 -18.22
C ILE A 190 -6.51 0.81 -19.16
N PRO A 191 -7.75 0.34 -19.00
CA PRO A 191 -8.79 0.61 -19.97
C PRO A 191 -9.30 2.06 -20.00
N PHE A 192 -9.28 2.77 -18.87
CA PHE A 192 -9.74 4.16 -18.78
C PHE A 192 -8.93 4.97 -17.77
N THR A 193 -8.36 6.10 -18.20
CA THR A 193 -7.70 7.10 -17.35
C THR A 193 -7.92 8.53 -17.84
N GLU A 194 -8.08 9.51 -16.95
CA GLU A 194 -8.04 10.92 -17.39
C GLU A 194 -6.60 11.29 -17.80
N SER A 195 -5.64 11.09 -16.90
CA SER A 195 -4.22 11.43 -17.12
C SER A 195 -3.28 10.27 -16.79
N ILE A 196 -2.39 9.93 -17.73
CA ILE A 196 -1.39 8.88 -17.54
C ILE A 196 0.01 9.35 -17.93
N HIS A 197 0.96 9.13 -17.01
CA HIS A 197 2.38 9.32 -17.26
C HIS A 197 3.14 8.01 -17.05
N ILE A 198 3.78 7.50 -18.11
CA ILE A 198 4.55 6.26 -18.04
C ILE A 198 5.99 6.52 -18.49
N ASN A 199 6.95 6.07 -17.69
CA ASN A 199 8.36 6.12 -18.04
C ASN A 199 8.90 4.69 -18.28
N SER A 200 9.57 4.49 -19.41
CA SER A 200 10.25 3.27 -19.83
C SER A 200 9.38 1.98 -19.80
N PRO A 201 8.18 1.95 -20.42
CA PRO A 201 7.39 0.73 -20.52
C PRO A 201 7.95 -0.23 -21.57
N ALA A 202 7.97 -1.53 -21.26
CA ALA A 202 8.26 -2.56 -22.25
C ALA A 202 7.07 -2.80 -23.19
N LEU A 203 5.86 -2.92 -22.66
CA LEU A 203 4.62 -3.03 -23.44
C LEU A 203 3.46 -2.29 -22.75
N SER A 204 2.79 -1.41 -23.49
CA SER A 204 1.61 -0.68 -23.01
C SER A 204 0.42 -0.79 -23.97
N GLY A 205 -0.73 -1.20 -23.43
CA GLY A 205 -2.03 -1.08 -24.07
C GLY A 205 -2.97 -0.19 -23.25
N ILE A 206 -3.30 0.99 -23.77
CA ILE A 206 -4.15 1.99 -23.11
C ILE A 206 -5.28 2.34 -24.07
N PRO A 207 -6.45 1.68 -23.99
CA PRO A 207 -7.51 1.87 -24.97
C PRO A 207 -8.16 3.25 -24.96
N PHE A 208 -8.25 3.92 -23.81
CA PHE A 208 -8.85 5.25 -23.70
C PHE A 208 -8.15 6.08 -22.62
N SER A 209 -7.69 7.28 -22.99
CA SER A 209 -7.29 8.30 -22.02
C SER A 209 -7.41 9.72 -22.59
N GLU A 210 -7.68 10.73 -21.77
CA GLU A 210 -7.69 12.13 -22.23
C GLU A 210 -6.27 12.61 -22.52
N ILE A 211 -5.35 12.43 -21.56
CA ILE A 211 -3.96 12.90 -21.64
C ILE A 211 -2.98 11.76 -21.39
N ILE A 212 -2.10 11.52 -22.36
CA ILE A 212 -1.07 10.48 -22.28
C ILE A 212 0.32 11.12 -22.43
N HIS A 213 1.20 10.91 -21.46
CA HIS A 213 2.64 11.19 -21.57
C HIS A 213 3.44 9.90 -21.41
N ILE A 214 4.22 9.51 -22.43
CA ILE A 214 5.04 8.30 -22.36
C ILE A 214 6.47 8.60 -22.78
N ASN A 215 7.43 8.25 -21.93
CA ASN A 215 8.86 8.42 -22.19
C ASN A 215 9.54 7.07 -22.40
N SER A 216 10.37 6.96 -23.44
CA SER A 216 11.19 5.79 -23.80
C SER A 216 10.44 4.44 -23.87
N PRO A 217 9.29 4.34 -24.57
CA PRO A 217 8.57 3.08 -24.72
C PRO A 217 9.19 2.15 -25.78
N ALA A 218 9.20 0.85 -25.51
CA ALA A 218 9.56 -0.15 -26.51
C ALA A 218 8.39 -0.43 -27.48
N LEU A 219 7.19 -0.73 -26.97
CA LEU A 219 5.99 -0.94 -27.79
C LEU A 219 4.74 -0.32 -27.17
N ILE A 220 4.02 0.49 -27.96
CA ILE A 220 2.75 1.12 -27.58
C ILE A 220 1.64 0.80 -28.58
N GLY A 221 0.47 0.43 -28.04
CA GLY A 221 -0.81 0.49 -28.73
C GLY A 221 -1.80 1.40 -27.98
N ILE A 222 -2.21 2.50 -28.61
CA ILE A 222 -3.24 3.41 -28.08
C ILE A 222 -4.29 3.62 -29.17
N PRO A 223 -5.49 3.00 -29.07
CA PRO A 223 -6.53 3.12 -30.07
C PRO A 223 -7.24 4.48 -30.09
N PHE A 224 -7.40 5.14 -28.93
CA PHE A 224 -8.07 6.44 -28.82
C PHE A 224 -7.54 7.29 -27.65
N SER A 225 -7.28 8.58 -27.90
CA SER A 225 -7.02 9.60 -26.87
C SER A 225 -7.11 11.02 -27.45
N GLU A 226 -7.34 12.02 -26.61
CA GLU A 226 -7.38 13.43 -27.03
C GLU A 226 -5.97 14.00 -27.25
N THR A 227 -5.09 13.84 -26.26
CA THR A 227 -3.71 14.38 -26.29
C THR A 227 -2.67 13.31 -25.97
N ILE A 228 -1.72 13.12 -26.89
CA ILE A 228 -0.57 12.24 -26.69
C ILE A 228 0.74 13.01 -26.81
N HIS A 229 1.63 12.83 -25.84
CA HIS A 229 3.04 13.18 -25.95
C HIS A 229 3.90 11.94 -25.71
N ILE A 230 4.66 11.54 -26.73
CA ILE A 230 5.61 10.42 -26.65
C ILE A 230 7.03 10.90 -26.92
N ASN A 231 7.98 10.49 -26.09
CA ASN A 231 9.39 10.79 -26.26
C ASN A 231 10.21 9.50 -26.45
N SER A 232 11.10 9.48 -27.44
CA SER A 232 12.04 8.39 -27.75
C SER A 232 11.42 6.98 -27.88
N PRO A 233 10.34 6.79 -28.67
CA PRO A 233 9.72 5.48 -28.86
C PRO A 233 10.45 4.59 -29.87
N GLU A 234 10.52 3.29 -29.60
CA GLU A 234 11.01 2.29 -30.57
C GLU A 234 9.94 1.96 -31.63
N LEU A 235 8.73 1.55 -31.21
CA LEU A 235 7.62 1.23 -32.11
C LEU A 235 6.28 1.76 -31.60
N ILE A 236 5.52 2.41 -32.48
CA ILE A 236 4.21 2.99 -32.17
C ILE A 236 3.14 2.56 -33.18
N GLY A 237 2.00 2.07 -32.66
CA GLY A 237 0.76 1.94 -33.42
C GLY A 237 -0.37 2.74 -32.76
N ILE A 238 -0.78 3.84 -33.40
CA ILE A 238 -1.87 4.71 -32.91
C ILE A 238 -2.83 4.93 -34.08
N PRO A 239 -4.06 4.36 -34.06
CA PRO A 239 -4.98 4.47 -35.17
C PRO A 239 -5.68 5.84 -35.27
N CYS A 240 -6.11 6.43 -34.15
CA CYS A 240 -6.88 7.69 -34.13
C CYS A 240 -6.59 8.53 -32.87
N THR A 241 -6.23 9.81 -33.05
CA THR A 241 -6.10 10.81 -31.96
C THR A 241 -6.44 12.22 -32.47
N GLU A 242 -6.78 13.15 -31.57
CA GLU A 242 -6.93 14.56 -31.95
C GLU A 242 -5.56 15.23 -32.10
N THR A 243 -4.75 15.20 -31.03
CA THR A 243 -3.43 15.83 -30.99
C THR A 243 -2.33 14.84 -30.61
N ILE A 244 -1.24 14.82 -31.38
CA ILE A 244 -0.08 13.97 -31.09
C ILE A 244 1.25 14.72 -31.27
N HIS A 245 2.10 14.58 -30.26
CA HIS A 245 3.46 15.08 -30.24
C HIS A 245 4.43 13.93 -30.04
N ILE A 246 5.33 13.71 -31.01
CA ILE A 246 6.32 12.62 -30.96
C ILE A 246 7.72 13.16 -31.16
N ASN A 247 8.58 12.92 -30.18
CA ASN A 247 10.00 13.28 -30.21
C ASN A 247 10.87 12.04 -30.45
N SER A 248 11.76 12.10 -31.45
CA SER A 248 12.76 11.08 -31.78
C SER A 248 12.23 9.62 -31.92
N PRO A 249 11.22 9.36 -32.77
CA PRO A 249 10.75 7.99 -33.01
C PRO A 249 11.71 7.17 -33.89
N ALA A 250 11.85 5.87 -33.60
CA ALA A 250 12.53 4.93 -34.50
C ALA A 250 11.62 4.42 -35.63
N LEU A 251 10.35 4.08 -35.33
CA LEU A 251 9.33 3.70 -36.33
C LEU A 251 7.91 4.08 -35.85
N SER A 252 7.10 4.74 -36.70
CA SER A 252 5.72 5.13 -36.36
C SER A 252 4.72 4.78 -37.46
N GLY A 253 3.55 4.26 -37.05
CA GLY A 253 2.36 4.08 -37.89
C GLY A 253 1.18 4.86 -37.33
N ILE A 254 0.79 5.94 -38.01
CA ILE A 254 -0.30 6.84 -37.61
C ILE A 254 -1.23 7.03 -38.84
N PRO A 255 -2.38 6.35 -38.91
CA PRO A 255 -3.25 6.39 -40.08
C PRO A 255 -4.26 7.56 -40.05
N CYS A 256 -4.66 8.07 -38.89
CA CYS A 256 -5.65 9.17 -38.77
C CYS A 256 -5.34 10.10 -37.59
N THR A 257 -5.18 11.41 -37.85
CA THR A 257 -5.00 12.43 -36.80
C THR A 257 -5.42 13.81 -37.31
N GLU A 258 -6.01 14.65 -36.45
CA GLU A 258 -6.33 16.04 -36.82
C GLU A 258 -5.09 16.96 -36.82
N SER A 259 -4.18 16.80 -35.86
CA SER A 259 -2.92 17.56 -35.78
C SER A 259 -1.73 16.73 -35.28
N ILE A 260 -0.66 16.67 -36.08
CA ILE A 260 0.58 15.93 -35.80
C ILE A 260 1.77 16.89 -35.73
N LEU A 261 2.55 16.83 -34.65
CA LEU A 261 3.89 17.43 -34.58
C LEU A 261 4.94 16.34 -34.34
N LEU A 262 5.82 16.16 -35.32
CA LEU A 262 6.88 15.15 -35.30
C LEU A 262 8.25 15.84 -35.29
N LEU A 263 9.01 15.68 -34.21
CA LEU A 263 10.36 16.25 -34.08
C LEU A 263 11.41 15.14 -34.18
N LEU A 264 12.11 15.13 -35.31
CA LEU A 264 13.24 14.26 -35.59
C LEU A 264 14.53 15.02 -35.23
N HIS A 265 15.15 14.68 -34.10
CA HIS A 265 16.53 15.09 -33.77
C HIS A 265 17.41 13.86 -33.66
#